data_AF-A0A9D5UZS8-F1
#
_entry.id   AF-A0A9D5UZS8-F1
#
_cell.length_a   1.000
_cell.length_b   1.000
_cell.length_c   1.000
_cell.angle_alpha   90.00
_cell.angle_beta   90.00
_cell.angle_gamma   90.00
#
_symmetry.space_group_name_H-M   'P 1'
#
loop_
_entity.id
_entity.type
_entity.pdbx_description
1 polymer ?
#
loop_
_entity_poly.entity_id
_entity_poly.type
_entity_poly.pdbx_seq_one_letter_code
_entity_poly.pdbx_strand_id
1 'polypeptide(L)' 'MDQASDRDIWNYAKAYDFIIVTRDADFLAMSILFGAPPPVICLHLPNPSWKEAGQRLLGLGRSILESLEKGEISFVEVSP' A
#
# COMPACT_ATOMS: atom_id res chain seq x y z
N MET A 1 19.86 11.39 -13.30
CA MET A 1 18.42 11.07 -13.30
C MET A 1 18.07 10.92 -11.84
N ASP A 2 17.46 11.94 -11.26
CA ASP A 2 17.15 11.93 -9.82
C ASP A 2 15.95 11.00 -9.61
N GLN A 3 16.15 9.94 -8.83
CA GLN A 3 15.09 9.04 -8.40
C GLN A 3 14.54 9.54 -7.07
N ALA A 4 13.22 9.61 -6.94
CA ALA A 4 12.58 9.92 -5.66
C ALA A 4 12.90 8.83 -4.63
N SER A 5 13.21 9.21 -3.40
CA SER A 5 13.41 8.26 -2.31
C SER A 5 12.07 7.72 -1.80
N ASP A 6 12.08 6.59 -1.09
CA ASP A 6 10.87 6.06 -0.42
C ASP A 6 10.26 7.08 0.53
N ARG A 7 11.12 7.92 1.16
CA ARG A 7 10.66 9.01 2.02
C ARG A 7 9.94 10.10 1.24
N ASP A 8 10.39 10.42 0.03
CA ASP A 8 9.70 11.38 -0.84
C ASP A 8 8.34 10.84 -1.26
N ILE A 9 8.28 9.56 -1.66
CA ILE A 9 7.03 8.87 -2.01
C ILE A 9 6.07 8.85 -0.82
N TRP A 10 6.55 8.51 0.38
CA TRP A 10 5.77 8.50 1.62
C TRP A 10 5.16 9.87 1.94
N ASN A 11 5.99 10.92 1.91
CA ASN A 11 5.55 12.28 2.21
C ASN A 11 4.56 12.79 1.18
N TYR A 12 4.79 12.47 -0.10
CA TYR A 12 3.86 12.81 -1.18
C TYR A 12 2.52 12.11 -0.98
N ALA A 13 2.50 10.80 -0.74
CA ALA A 13 1.26 10.06 -0.51
C ALA A 13 0.51 10.58 0.71
N LYS A 14 1.22 10.91 1.80
CA LYS A 14 0.63 11.55 2.99
C LYS A 14 0.00 12.90 2.70
N ALA A 15 0.67 13.75 1.92
CA ALA A 15 0.24 15.12 1.66
C ALA A 15 -1.00 15.21 0.76
N TYR A 16 -1.25 14.17 -0.04
CA TYR A 16 -2.34 14.14 -1.03
C TYR A 16 -3.37 13.03 -0.76
N ASP A 17 -3.42 12.51 0.47
CA ASP A 17 -4.35 11.46 0.90
C ASP A 17 -4.36 10.21 -0.01
N PHE A 18 -3.18 9.84 -0.50
CA PHE A 18 -3.01 8.64 -1.31
C PHE A 18 -2.72 7.41 -0.44
N ILE A 19 -2.98 6.25 -1.05
CA ILE A 19 -2.65 4.94 -0.51
C ILE A 19 -1.46 4.39 -1.29
N ILE A 20 -0.46 3.89 -0.58
CA ILE A 20 0.69 3.22 -1.20
C ILE A 20 0.34 1.75 -1.40
N VAL A 21 0.36 1.29 -2.64
CA VAL A 21 0.25 -0.13 -2.98
C VAL A 21 1.61 -0.62 -3.43
N THR A 22 2.18 -1.59 -2.72
CA THR A 22 3.55 -2.05 -2.99
C THR A 22 3.71 -3.57 -2.86
N ARG A 23 4.83 -4.11 -3.35
CA ARG A 23 5.32 -5.45 -3.03
C ARG A 23 6.58 -5.41 -2.15
N ASP A 24 7.10 -4.22 -1.90
CA ASP A 24 8.35 -4.00 -1.17
C ASP A 24 8.07 -3.87 0.32
N ALA A 25 8.87 -4.57 1.12
CA ALA A 25 8.72 -4.58 2.58
C ALA A 25 9.12 -3.25 3.24
N ASP A 26 9.83 -2.36 2.53
CA ASP A 26 10.33 -1.12 3.12
C ASP A 26 9.20 -0.15 3.50
N PHE A 27 8.14 -0.05 2.68
CA PHE A 27 6.96 0.75 3.04
C PHE A 27 6.15 0.13 4.19
N LEU A 28 6.21 -1.19 4.36
CA LEU A 28 5.64 -1.86 5.54
C LEU A 28 6.41 -1.47 6.80
N ALA A 29 7.75 -1.50 6.75
CA ALA A 29 8.58 -1.04 7.86
C ALA A 29 8.31 0.43 8.20
N MET A 30 8.12 1.29 7.18
CA MET A 30 7.73 2.68 7.37
C MET A 30 6.35 2.82 8.02
N SER A 31 5.37 2.01 7.63
CA SER A 31 4.04 2.01 8.25
C SER A 31 4.06 1.60 9.72
N ILE A 32 4.91 0.62 10.07
CA ILE A 32 5.12 0.23 11.47
C ILE A 32 5.80 1.35 12.26
N LEU A 33 6.78 2.03 11.66
CA LEU A 33 7.58 3.06 12.33
C LEU A 33 6.82 4.39 12.49
N PHE A 34 6.06 4.80 11.48
CA PHE A 34 5.43 6.12 11.42
C PHE A 34 3.91 6.10 11.63
N GLY A 35 3.29 4.92 11.57
CA GLY A 35 1.83 4.78 11.56
C GLY A 35 1.20 5.34 10.29
N ALA A 36 -0.13 5.26 10.20
CA ALA A 36 -0.89 5.98 9.18
C ALA A 36 -1.03 7.47 9.56
N PRO A 37 -1.14 8.40 8.59
CA PRO A 37 -1.08 8.21 7.12
C PRO A 37 0.34 8.31 6.49
N PRO A 38 0.55 7.79 5.26
CA PRO A 38 -0.44 7.18 4.36
C PRO A 38 -0.69 5.69 4.66
N PRO A 39 -1.89 5.17 4.31
CA PRO A 39 -2.14 3.73 4.37
C PRO A 39 -1.25 2.97 3.37
N VAL A 40 -0.85 1.75 3.76
CA VAL A 40 -0.01 0.88 2.92
C VAL A 40 -0.72 -0.46 2.68
N ILE A 41 -0.80 -0.85 1.41
CA ILE A 41 -1.31 -2.16 0.97
C ILE A 41 -0.14 -2.93 0.39
N CYS A 42 0.14 -4.12 0.93
CA CYS A 42 1.21 -4.97 0.43
C CYS A 42 0.63 -6.16 -0.35
N LEU A 43 1.08 -6.33 -1.59
CA LEU A 43 0.66 -7.42 -2.46
C LEU A 43 1.64 -8.58 -2.33
N HIS A 44 1.31 -9.55 -1.48
CA HIS A 44 2.14 -10.72 -1.23
C HIS A 44 1.76 -11.87 -2.17
N LEU A 45 2.03 -11.63 -3.46
CA LEU A 45 1.68 -12.53 -4.55
C LEU A 45 2.97 -13.16 -5.13
N PRO A 46 3.03 -14.50 -5.29
CA PRO A 46 4.19 -15.16 -5.88
C PRO A 46 4.25 -14.92 -7.39
N ASN A 47 5.13 -14.01 -7.81
CA ASN A 47 5.41 -13.65 -9.21
C ASN A 47 4.17 -13.37 -10.11
N PRO A 48 3.22 -12.50 -9.70
CA PRO A 48 2.08 -12.15 -10.54
C PRO A 48 2.53 -11.28 -11.71
N SER A 49 1.84 -11.41 -12.83
CA SER A 49 1.77 -10.34 -13.80
C SER A 49 1.09 -9.10 -13.19
N TRP A 50 1.40 -7.91 -13.71
CA TRP A 50 0.71 -6.67 -13.31
C TRP A 50 -0.81 -6.76 -13.48
N LYS A 51 -1.27 -7.53 -14.47
CA LYS A 51 -2.69 -7.78 -14.71
C LYS A 51 -3.33 -8.58 -13.58
N GLU A 52 -2.69 -9.65 -13.12
CA GLU A 52 -3.19 -10.48 -12.02
C GLU A 52 -3.19 -9.71 -10.70
N ALA A 53 -2.11 -8.97 -10.42
CA ALA A 53 -2.03 -8.09 -9.26
C ALA A 53 -3.17 -7.07 -9.24
N GLY A 54 -3.41 -6.39 -10.37
CA GLY A 54 -4.51 -5.44 -10.53
C GLY A 54 -5.89 -6.09 -10.36
N GLN A 55 -6.12 -7.26 -10.95
CA GLN A 55 -7.38 -8.00 -10.78
C GLN A 55 -7.63 -8.41 -9.33
N ARG A 56 -6.60 -8.86 -8.60
CA ARG A 56 -6.70 -9.18 -7.18
C ARG A 56 -7.01 -7.95 -6.34
N LEU A 57 -6.32 -6.84 -6.59
CA LEU A 57 -6.56 -5.57 -5.92
C LEU A 57 -8.02 -5.09 -6.14
N LEU A 58 -8.51 -5.13 -7.38
CA LEU A 58 -9.89 -4.77 -7.72
C LEU A 58 -10.91 -5.70 -7.06
N GLY A 59 -10.64 -7.01 -7.03
CA GLY A 59 -11.52 -8.00 -6.39
C GLY A 59 -11.67 -7.79 -4.88
N LEU A 60 -10.63 -7.28 -4.22
CA LEU A 60 -10.63 -6.95 -2.80
C LEU A 60 -11.03 -5.51 -2.50
N GLY A 61 -11.31 -4.70 -3.52
CA GLY A 61 -11.50 -3.25 -3.39
C GLY A 61 -12.54 -2.86 -2.34
N ARG A 62 -13.64 -3.61 -2.23
CA ARG A 62 -14.65 -3.37 -1.19
C ARG A 62 -14.10 -3.56 0.23
N SER A 63 -13.43 -4.68 0.47
CA SER A 63 -12.83 -4.98 1.77
C SER A 63 -11.82 -3.90 2.13
N ILE A 64 -10.93 -3.54 1.20
CA ILE A 64 -9.90 -2.50 1.36
C ILE A 64 -10.53 -1.15 1.72
N LEU A 65 -11.60 -0.73 1.05
CA LEU A 65 -12.27 0.54 1.32
C LEU A 65 -12.94 0.56 2.71
N GLU A 66 -13.69 -0.50 3.06
CA GLU A 66 -14.30 -0.63 4.40
C GLU A 66 -13.25 -0.62 5.51
N SER A 67 -12.09 -1.20 5.21
CA SER A 67 -10.90 -1.22 6.03
C SER A 67 -10.34 0.20 6.23
N LEU A 68 -10.16 0.96 5.16
CA LEU A 68 -9.59 2.32 5.19
C LEU A 68 -10.50 3.32 5.91
N GLU A 69 -11.82 3.21 5.75
CA GLU A 69 -12.80 4.10 6.42
C GLU A 69 -12.77 4.00 7.94
N LYS A 70 -12.28 2.88 8.50
CA LYS A 70 -12.14 2.69 9.95
C LYS A 70 -10.91 3.37 10.54
N GLY A 71 -10.04 3.97 9.71
CA GLY A 71 -8.94 4.85 10.14
C GLY A 71 -7.74 4.18 10.81
N GLU A 72 -7.76 2.85 11.00
CA GLU A 72 -6.76 2.12 11.80
C GLU A 72 -5.89 1.15 10.99
N ILE A 73 -5.80 1.35 9.67
CA ILE A 73 -5.10 0.39 8.82
C ILE A 73 -3.73 0.89 8.43
N SER A 74 -2.76 0.37 9.15
CA SER A 74 -1.35 0.41 8.81
C SER A 74 -1.00 -0.60 7.70
N PHE A 75 -1.80 -1.66 7.50
CA PHE A 75 -1.44 -2.76 6.61
C PHE A 75 -2.62 -3.65 6.17
N VAL A 76 -2.69 -3.96 4.88
CA VAL A 76 -3.51 -5.05 4.33
C VAL A 76 -2.61 -5.96 3.48
N GLU A 77 -2.60 -7.25 3.80
CA GLU A 77 -1.95 -8.26 2.98
C GLU A 77 -2.94 -8.84 1.96
N VAL A 78 -2.53 -8.86 0.69
CA VAL A 78 -3.23 -9.59 -0.36
C VAL A 78 -2.42 -10.84 -0.70
N SER A 79 -2.87 -11.98 -0.18
CA SER A 79 -2.28 -13.30 -0.44
C SER A 79 -3.19 -14.13 -1.38
N PRO A 80 -2.71 -15.25 -1.95
CA PRO A 80 -3.46 -16.09 -2.90
C PRO A 80 -4.83 -16.58 -2.43
#